data_AF-A0A2T8KN24-F1
#
_entry.id   AF-A0A2T8KN24-F1
#
_cell.length_a   1.000
_cell.length_b   1.000
_cell.length_c   1.000
_cell.angle_alpha   90.00
_cell.angle_beta   90.00
_cell.angle_gamma   90.00
#
_symmetry.space_group_name_H-M   'P 1'
#
loop_
_entity.id
_entity.type
_entity.pdbx_description
1 polymer ?
#
loop_
_entity_poly.entity_id
_entity_poly.type
_entity_poly.pdbx_seq_one_letter_code
_entity_poly.pdbx_strand_id
1 'polypeptide(L)'
;MPSLSTSSLPAAPPRGATDGSPTATARSSLNLLRSLARARRADLSHRALLLFRSLHASGPAPPPHFSLPAALSAAAFLGALPEGRQLHALAAKLALAPAHTVVANSLVHLYASCGHPGEAVALFRRIPDRTLVSWNTAVDALAGNGDHLAALDLFREMQRDRPDLAPDAYTVQSVLGACAGAGALSLGLYAHALLLRELGGAGDVSRDVLINNSLVDLYGKCGAVELARQVFDRMPARDLASWNAMVLALANHGRVRDSLDLFDRMTRAENVAPNAITFVAVLSACNHGGLVEEGRRYFAAMVGEYGIRPRIEHYGCMVDILARAGLIEEALDVVAGMDCRPDSIIWRSLLDACCKRDAGLELSEAMAKLALDVPDDAVSGVYVLLSRVYASAQRWNDVGMIRRLMSEEGFKKEPGFSSIEMAGSVHQFVAGDTSNPQSEKIYEKLDEIQQRLTSAGYKPDLSEAPMVADADRTKGATLRLHSERLAISFGLLNVTHGAPIRILKNLRVCKDCHTISKLISKIYDVEIIVRDRIRFHHFKDGSCSCKDYW
;
A
#
# COMPACT_ATOMS: atom_id res chain seq x y z
N MET A 1 28.54 -65.43 34.60
CA MET A 1 27.75 -64.36 33.97
C MET A 1 28.50 -63.90 32.73
N PRO A 2 27.93 -64.09 31.53
CA PRO A 2 28.71 -64.08 30.29
C PRO A 2 28.84 -62.70 29.65
N SER A 3 29.87 -62.63 28.81
CA SER A 3 30.34 -61.61 27.86
C SER A 3 29.29 -60.80 27.11
N LEU A 4 29.48 -59.47 27.08
CA LEU A 4 28.86 -58.56 26.12
C LEU A 4 29.63 -58.60 24.80
N SER A 5 29.02 -59.24 23.81
CA SER A 5 29.44 -59.28 22.41
C SER A 5 29.16 -57.94 21.70
N THR A 6 30.16 -57.46 20.97
CA THR A 6 30.07 -56.40 19.96
C THR A 6 29.06 -56.76 18.87
N SER A 7 27.95 -56.02 18.77
CA SER A 7 27.10 -56.04 17.56
C SER A 7 27.43 -54.83 16.69
N SER A 8 27.86 -55.16 15.47
CA SER A 8 28.07 -54.26 14.35
C SER A 8 26.76 -53.57 13.94
N LEU A 9 26.80 -52.24 13.88
CA LEU A 9 25.79 -51.45 13.17
C LEU A 9 25.82 -51.84 11.67
N PRO A 10 24.68 -52.07 11.01
CA PRO A 10 24.66 -52.32 9.58
C PRO A 10 25.04 -51.04 8.82
N ALA A 11 25.92 -51.21 7.84
CA ALA A 11 26.40 -50.18 6.94
C ALA A 11 25.24 -49.42 6.26
N ALA A 12 25.39 -48.10 6.15
CA ALA A 12 24.49 -47.24 5.39
C ALA A 12 24.41 -47.70 3.91
N PRO A 13 23.22 -47.70 3.29
CA PRO A 13 23.11 -47.98 1.87
C PRO A 13 23.72 -46.81 1.07
N PRO A 14 24.25 -47.07 -0.14
CA PRO A 14 24.97 -46.07 -0.89
C PRO A 14 24.03 -44.93 -1.31
N ARG A 15 24.56 -43.70 -1.27
CA ARG A 15 23.95 -42.52 -1.90
C ARG A 15 23.86 -42.74 -3.41
N GLY A 16 22.74 -43.31 -3.85
CA GLY A 16 22.36 -43.34 -5.25
C GLY A 16 21.82 -41.96 -5.66
N ALA A 17 22.65 -41.20 -6.37
CA ALA A 17 22.17 -40.07 -7.15
C ALA A 17 21.13 -40.58 -8.16
N THR A 18 19.86 -40.23 -7.94
CA THR A 18 18.80 -40.40 -8.95
C THR A 18 18.60 -39.06 -9.63
N ASP A 19 19.42 -38.80 -10.63
CA ASP A 19 19.11 -37.82 -11.68
C ASP A 19 17.98 -38.42 -12.54
N GLY A 20 16.77 -38.41 -11.98
CA GLY A 20 15.59 -39.05 -12.54
C GLY A 20 14.86 -38.12 -13.49
N SER A 21 15.29 -38.02 -14.74
CA SER A 21 14.52 -37.30 -15.76
C SER A 21 13.11 -37.95 -15.90
N PRO A 22 12.02 -37.17 -15.93
CA PRO A 22 10.68 -37.72 -15.96
C PRO A 22 10.41 -38.50 -17.27
N THR A 23 9.69 -39.62 -17.15
CA THR A 23 9.18 -40.41 -18.28
C THR A 23 8.34 -39.54 -19.22
N ALA A 24 8.22 -39.91 -20.50
CA ALA A 24 7.51 -39.09 -21.51
C ALA A 24 6.07 -38.72 -21.08
N THR A 25 5.36 -39.67 -20.47
CA THR A 25 3.99 -39.51 -19.94
C THR A 25 3.94 -38.62 -18.69
N ALA A 26 4.95 -38.72 -17.80
CA ALA A 26 5.07 -37.83 -16.65
C ALA A 26 5.42 -36.39 -17.08
N ARG A 27 6.19 -36.24 -18.16
CA ARG A 27 6.58 -34.95 -18.74
C ARG A 27 5.41 -34.23 -19.40
N SER A 28 4.55 -34.94 -20.14
CA SER A 28 3.33 -34.35 -20.73
C SER A 28 2.36 -33.85 -19.65
N SER A 29 2.15 -34.66 -18.61
CA SER A 29 1.28 -34.33 -17.47
C SER A 29 1.80 -33.13 -16.66
N LEU A 30 3.12 -33.07 -16.47
CA LEU A 30 3.79 -31.93 -15.82
C LEU A 30 3.67 -30.64 -16.63
N ASN A 31 3.82 -30.71 -17.96
CA ASN A 31 3.65 -29.56 -18.84
C ASN A 31 2.21 -29.04 -18.81
N LEU A 32 1.22 -29.95 -18.82
CA LEU A 32 -0.18 -29.59 -18.66
C LEU A 32 -0.41 -28.87 -17.32
N LEU A 33 0.05 -29.45 -16.21
CA LEU A 33 -0.06 -28.83 -14.89
C LEU A 33 0.55 -27.41 -14.86
N ARG A 34 1.75 -27.25 -15.41
CA ARG A 34 2.42 -25.93 -15.51
C ARG A 34 1.64 -24.96 -16.40
N SER A 35 1.07 -25.42 -17.50
CA SER A 35 0.27 -24.57 -18.39
C SER A 35 -1.00 -24.06 -17.71
N LEU A 36 -1.69 -24.94 -16.95
CA LEU A 36 -2.89 -24.59 -16.20
C LEU A 36 -2.57 -23.57 -15.10
N ALA A 37 -1.49 -23.77 -14.35
CA ALA A 37 -1.06 -22.83 -13.30
C ALA A 37 -0.61 -21.47 -13.87
N ARG A 38 0.10 -21.47 -15.01
CA ARG A 38 0.57 -20.23 -15.67
C ARG A 38 -0.53 -19.42 -16.33
N ALA A 39 -1.67 -20.03 -16.65
CA ALA A 39 -2.78 -19.33 -17.31
C ALA A 39 -3.45 -18.26 -16.44
N ARG A 40 -3.18 -18.24 -15.12
CA ARG A 40 -3.66 -17.20 -14.16
C ARG A 40 -5.17 -16.95 -14.31
N ARG A 41 -5.96 -18.02 -14.37
CA ARG A 41 -7.42 -17.99 -14.35
C ARG A 41 -7.94 -18.90 -13.25
N ALA A 42 -8.94 -18.44 -12.50
CA ALA A 42 -9.40 -19.15 -11.30
C ALA A 42 -9.87 -20.58 -11.62
N ASP A 43 -10.62 -20.76 -12.71
CA ASP A 43 -11.08 -22.06 -13.18
C ASP A 43 -9.92 -23.01 -13.53
N LEU A 44 -8.90 -22.49 -14.21
CA LEU A 44 -7.74 -23.29 -14.64
C LEU A 44 -6.78 -23.58 -13.48
N SER A 45 -6.58 -22.65 -12.56
CA SER A 45 -5.79 -22.86 -11.34
C SER A 45 -6.44 -23.90 -10.43
N HIS A 46 -7.78 -23.90 -10.32
CA HIS A 46 -8.48 -24.94 -9.59
C HIS A 46 -8.29 -26.32 -10.25
N ARG A 47 -8.40 -26.39 -11.58
CA ARG A 47 -8.10 -27.61 -12.35
C ARG A 47 -6.64 -28.07 -12.19
N ALA A 48 -5.68 -27.15 -12.06
CA ALA A 48 -4.29 -27.48 -11.79
C ALA A 48 -4.13 -28.22 -10.45
N LEU A 49 -4.81 -27.76 -9.39
CA LEU A 49 -4.79 -28.43 -8.08
C LEU A 49 -5.43 -29.82 -8.14
N LEU A 50 -6.57 -29.96 -8.83
CA LEU A 50 -7.23 -31.25 -9.03
C LEU A 50 -6.34 -32.24 -9.81
N LEU A 51 -5.69 -31.77 -10.88
CA LEU A 51 -4.75 -32.56 -11.67
C LEU A 51 -3.53 -32.99 -10.84
N PHE A 52 -2.98 -32.09 -10.01
CA PHE A 52 -1.89 -32.44 -9.11
C PHE A 52 -2.30 -33.58 -8.16
N ARG A 53 -3.50 -33.49 -7.57
CA ARG A 53 -4.05 -34.53 -6.69
C ARG A 53 -4.23 -35.87 -7.41
N SER A 54 -4.80 -35.87 -8.62
CA SER A 54 -5.01 -37.11 -9.38
C SER A 54 -3.69 -37.78 -9.78
N LEU A 55 -2.68 -36.99 -10.17
CA LEU A 55 -1.36 -37.51 -10.54
C LEU A 55 -0.66 -38.21 -9.37
N HIS A 56 -0.86 -37.74 -8.14
CA HIS A 56 -0.28 -38.35 -6.94
C HIS A 56 -1.14 -39.47 -6.34
N ALA A 57 -2.37 -39.65 -6.82
CA ALA A 57 -3.28 -40.71 -6.36
C ALA A 57 -3.30 -41.94 -7.28
N SER A 58 -2.97 -41.81 -8.58
CA SER A 58 -3.37 -42.84 -9.57
C SER A 58 -2.39 -43.14 -10.71
N GLY A 59 -1.15 -42.61 -10.73
CA GLY A 59 -0.24 -42.85 -11.86
C GLY A 59 1.27 -42.75 -11.53
N PRO A 60 2.16 -42.95 -12.53
CA PRO A 60 3.58 -42.65 -12.39
C PRO A 60 3.76 -41.13 -12.24
N ALA A 61 3.74 -40.67 -11.00
CA ALA A 61 3.77 -39.25 -10.68
C ALA A 61 5.10 -38.63 -11.12
N PRO A 62 5.09 -37.42 -11.74
CA PRO A 62 6.32 -36.65 -11.89
C PRO A 62 6.93 -36.42 -10.50
N PRO A 63 8.28 -36.41 -10.36
CA PRO A 63 8.91 -36.20 -9.07
C PRO A 63 8.34 -34.97 -8.36
N PRO A 64 7.97 -35.06 -7.07
CA PRO A 64 7.22 -34.00 -6.39
C PRO A 64 7.89 -32.62 -6.45
N HIS A 65 9.22 -32.56 -6.48
CA HIS A 65 9.97 -31.30 -6.61
C HIS A 65 9.76 -30.57 -7.95
N PHE A 66 9.31 -31.26 -9.00
CA PHE A 66 8.95 -30.65 -10.29
C PHE A 66 7.49 -30.21 -10.38
N SER A 67 6.58 -30.91 -9.70
CA SER A 67 5.13 -30.71 -9.78
C SER A 67 4.57 -29.81 -8.66
N LEU A 68 5.15 -29.86 -7.45
CA LEU A 68 4.76 -29.02 -6.32
C LEU A 68 4.81 -27.51 -6.61
N PRO A 69 5.86 -26.96 -7.25
CA PRO A 69 5.90 -25.52 -7.56
C PRO A 69 4.69 -25.03 -8.37
N ALA A 70 4.22 -25.84 -9.33
CA ALA A 70 3.06 -25.48 -10.14
C ALA A 70 1.74 -25.54 -9.33
N ALA A 71 1.59 -26.54 -8.47
CA ALA A 71 0.44 -26.64 -7.56
C ALA A 71 0.43 -25.51 -6.53
N LEU A 72 1.58 -25.19 -5.93
CA LEU A 72 1.75 -24.08 -5.00
C LEU A 72 1.44 -22.75 -5.67
N SER A 73 1.90 -22.52 -6.90
CA SER A 73 1.59 -21.31 -7.67
C SER A 73 0.10 -21.19 -7.99
N ALA A 74 -0.59 -22.31 -8.28
CA ALA A 74 -2.03 -22.31 -8.47
C ALA A 74 -2.80 -22.01 -7.18
N ALA A 75 -2.38 -22.59 -6.04
CA ALA A 75 -2.97 -22.29 -4.73
C ALA A 75 -2.74 -20.82 -4.33
N ALA A 76 -1.54 -20.29 -4.58
CA ALA A 76 -1.17 -18.90 -4.35
C ALA A 76 -2.08 -17.95 -5.14
N PHE A 77 -2.29 -18.24 -6.43
CA PHE A 77 -3.17 -17.44 -7.28
C PHE A 77 -4.63 -17.44 -6.81
N LEU A 78 -5.09 -18.54 -6.21
CA LEU A 78 -6.45 -18.67 -5.69
C LEU A 78 -6.62 -18.10 -4.27
N GLY A 79 -5.54 -17.72 -3.57
CA GLY A 79 -5.59 -17.44 -2.14
C GLY A 79 -5.99 -18.67 -1.30
N ALA A 80 -5.78 -19.88 -1.83
CA ALA A 80 -6.26 -21.14 -1.25
C ALA A 80 -5.31 -21.62 -0.13
N LEU A 81 -5.32 -20.92 1.01
CA LEU A 81 -4.45 -21.23 2.15
C LEU A 81 -4.61 -22.66 2.70
N PRO A 82 -5.83 -23.23 2.85
CA PRO A 82 -5.98 -24.59 3.36
C PRO A 82 -5.29 -25.64 2.47
N GLU A 83 -5.49 -25.56 1.16
CA GLU A 83 -4.83 -26.40 0.16
C GLU A 83 -3.32 -26.15 0.15
N GLY A 84 -2.91 -24.88 0.24
CA GLY A 84 -1.52 -24.48 0.36
C GLY A 84 -0.81 -25.11 1.57
N ARG A 85 -1.45 -25.15 2.74
CA ARG A 85 -0.93 -25.80 3.95
C ARG A 85 -0.80 -27.31 3.79
N GLN A 86 -1.72 -27.96 3.07
CA GLN A 86 -1.62 -29.39 2.74
C GLN A 86 -0.41 -29.65 1.82
N LEU A 87 -0.20 -28.81 0.81
CA LEU A 87 0.96 -28.89 -0.09
C LEU A 87 2.28 -28.64 0.65
N HIS A 88 2.31 -27.69 1.60
CA HIS A 88 3.46 -27.48 2.47
C HIS A 88 3.74 -28.69 3.35
N ALA A 89 2.72 -29.27 3.99
CA ALA A 89 2.88 -30.49 4.78
C ALA A 89 3.43 -31.66 3.95
N LEU A 90 2.98 -31.80 2.69
CA LEU A 90 3.54 -32.76 1.75
C LEU A 90 5.02 -32.47 1.44
N ALA A 91 5.38 -31.22 1.14
CA ALA A 91 6.76 -30.83 0.90
C ALA A 91 7.68 -31.11 2.11
N ALA A 92 7.19 -30.90 3.33
CA ALA A 92 7.90 -31.22 4.56
C ALA A 92 8.09 -32.73 4.77
N LYS A 93 7.02 -33.54 4.56
CA LYS A 93 7.10 -35.01 4.62
C LYS A 93 8.11 -35.61 3.64
N LEU A 94 8.26 -34.98 2.48
CA LEU A 94 9.20 -35.38 1.44
C LEU A 94 10.62 -34.81 1.64
N ALA A 95 10.88 -34.11 2.75
CA ALA A 95 12.13 -33.40 3.03
C ALA A 95 12.57 -32.41 1.92
N LEU A 96 11.60 -31.89 1.15
CA LEU A 96 11.85 -30.91 0.08
C LEU A 96 11.92 -29.49 0.62
N ALA A 97 11.23 -29.18 1.71
CA ALA A 97 11.35 -27.88 2.39
C ALA A 97 12.09 -28.08 3.74
N PRO A 98 13.14 -27.30 4.05
CA PRO A 98 13.66 -26.16 3.30
C PRO A 98 14.80 -26.50 2.30
N ALA A 99 15.16 -27.78 2.14
CA ALA A 99 16.36 -28.18 1.40
C ALA A 99 16.33 -27.89 -0.11
N HIS A 100 15.15 -27.91 -0.75
CA HIS A 100 14.99 -27.69 -2.18
C HIS A 100 14.52 -26.25 -2.46
N THR A 101 15.45 -25.38 -2.88
CA THR A 101 15.26 -23.93 -3.02
C THR A 101 14.04 -23.53 -3.85
N VAL A 102 13.76 -24.21 -4.98
CA VAL A 102 12.60 -23.87 -5.83
C VAL A 102 11.26 -24.13 -5.12
N VAL A 103 11.17 -25.20 -4.33
CA VAL A 103 9.95 -25.54 -3.58
C VAL A 103 9.80 -24.57 -2.42
N ALA A 104 10.91 -24.25 -1.74
CA ALA A 104 10.91 -23.25 -0.68
C ALA A 104 10.48 -21.87 -1.19
N ASN A 105 11.04 -21.36 -2.30
CA ASN A 105 10.62 -20.09 -2.90
C ASN A 105 9.13 -20.11 -3.30
N SER A 106 8.62 -21.23 -3.82
CA SER A 106 7.19 -21.38 -4.14
C SER A 106 6.30 -21.34 -2.89
N LEU A 107 6.78 -21.84 -1.75
CA LEU A 107 6.11 -21.74 -0.46
C LEU A 107 6.14 -20.31 0.09
N VAL A 108 7.26 -19.58 -0.05
CA VAL A 108 7.33 -18.14 0.30
C VAL A 108 6.26 -17.38 -0.48
N HIS A 109 6.20 -17.58 -1.81
CA HIS A 109 5.21 -16.93 -2.67
C HIS A 109 3.77 -17.30 -2.30
N LEU A 110 3.50 -18.57 -1.97
CA LEU A 110 2.19 -19.03 -1.51
C LEU A 110 1.73 -18.26 -0.26
N TYR A 111 2.55 -18.25 0.79
CA TYR A 111 2.18 -17.59 2.04
C TYR A 111 2.01 -16.08 1.86
N ALA A 112 2.89 -15.46 1.07
CA ALA A 112 2.77 -14.05 0.73
C ALA A 112 1.46 -13.74 -0.03
N SER A 113 1.10 -14.56 -1.02
CA SER A 113 -0.12 -14.38 -1.83
C SER A 113 -1.40 -14.62 -1.02
N CYS A 114 -1.31 -15.37 0.08
CA CYS A 114 -2.42 -15.63 1.00
C CYS A 114 -2.47 -14.64 2.17
N GLY A 115 -1.72 -13.53 2.16
CA GLY A 115 -1.77 -12.52 3.22
C GLY A 115 -0.99 -12.88 4.49
N HIS A 116 0.00 -13.78 4.40
CA HIS A 116 0.83 -14.22 5.52
C HIS A 116 2.32 -13.92 5.31
N PRO A 117 2.73 -12.64 5.20
CA PRO A 117 4.12 -12.26 4.95
C PRO A 117 5.08 -12.71 6.06
N GLY A 118 4.63 -12.74 7.32
CA GLY A 118 5.46 -13.25 8.43
C GLY A 118 5.83 -14.73 8.29
N GLU A 119 4.88 -15.58 7.88
CA GLU A 119 5.15 -17.00 7.59
C GLU A 119 6.08 -17.16 6.38
N ALA A 120 5.88 -16.31 5.36
CA ALA A 120 6.73 -16.29 4.16
C ALA A 120 8.19 -15.96 4.51
N VAL A 121 8.44 -14.92 5.31
CA VAL A 121 9.78 -14.54 5.77
C VAL A 121 10.39 -15.63 6.66
N ALA A 122 9.62 -16.20 7.59
CA ALA A 122 10.11 -17.28 8.44
C ALA A 122 10.59 -18.48 7.60
N LEU A 123 9.90 -18.81 6.51
CA LEU A 123 10.31 -19.86 5.58
C LEU A 123 11.56 -19.47 4.77
N PHE A 124 11.61 -18.23 4.26
CA PHE A 124 12.80 -17.68 3.58
C PHE A 124 14.06 -17.76 4.46
N ARG A 125 13.94 -17.42 5.74
CA ARG A 125 15.05 -17.49 6.72
C ARG A 125 15.56 -18.92 6.93
N ARG A 126 14.75 -19.94 6.67
CA ARG A 126 15.13 -21.36 6.80
C ARG A 126 15.78 -21.95 5.56
N ILE A 127 15.79 -21.25 4.42
CA ILE A 127 16.45 -21.70 3.19
C ILE A 127 17.97 -21.68 3.42
N PRO A 128 18.69 -22.81 3.29
CA PRO A 128 20.13 -22.88 3.52
C PRO A 128 20.92 -22.03 2.52
N ASP A 129 20.67 -22.24 1.22
CA ASP A 129 21.34 -21.55 0.12
C ASP A 129 20.37 -20.61 -0.58
N ARG A 130 20.33 -19.37 -0.12
CA ARG A 130 19.47 -18.32 -0.68
C ARG A 130 20.06 -17.83 -2.00
N THR A 131 19.27 -17.99 -3.06
CA THR A 131 19.57 -17.50 -4.41
C THR A 131 18.98 -16.10 -4.62
N LEU A 132 19.33 -15.40 -5.70
CA LEU A 132 18.70 -14.13 -6.07
C LEU A 132 17.16 -14.25 -6.13
N VAL A 133 16.64 -15.36 -6.67
CA VAL A 133 15.20 -15.65 -6.68
C VAL A 133 14.61 -15.74 -5.27
N SER A 134 15.34 -16.31 -4.31
CA SER A 134 14.89 -16.39 -2.92
C SER A 134 14.74 -15.00 -2.29
N TRP A 135 15.73 -14.13 -2.49
CA TRP A 135 15.69 -12.74 -2.02
C TRP A 135 14.59 -11.94 -2.69
N ASN A 136 14.50 -12.02 -4.03
CA ASN A 136 13.47 -11.36 -4.82
C ASN A 136 12.06 -11.76 -4.36
N THR A 137 11.82 -13.05 -4.13
CA THR A 137 10.51 -13.54 -3.67
C THR A 137 10.16 -13.00 -2.29
N ALA A 138 11.13 -12.89 -1.38
CA ALA A 138 10.89 -12.43 -0.02
C ALA A 138 10.73 -10.90 0.07
N VAL A 139 11.52 -10.14 -0.70
CA VAL A 139 11.38 -8.68 -0.80
C VAL A 139 10.03 -8.32 -1.44
N ASP A 140 9.67 -8.99 -2.53
CA ASP A 140 8.37 -8.83 -3.20
C ASP A 140 7.20 -9.21 -2.29
N ALA A 141 7.33 -10.32 -1.54
CA ALA A 141 6.33 -10.75 -0.57
C ALA A 141 6.02 -9.67 0.48
N LEU A 142 7.06 -9.06 1.07
CA LEU A 142 6.89 -7.99 2.05
C LEU A 142 6.35 -6.73 1.39
N ALA A 143 6.91 -6.31 0.26
CA ALA A 143 6.50 -5.10 -0.45
C ALA A 143 5.03 -5.16 -0.89
N GLY A 144 4.60 -6.30 -1.45
CA GLY A 144 3.23 -6.53 -1.92
C GLY A 144 2.20 -6.66 -0.81
N ASN A 145 2.61 -7.03 0.41
CA ASN A 145 1.73 -7.09 1.59
C ASN A 145 1.72 -5.79 2.42
N GLY A 146 2.40 -4.73 1.98
CA GLY A 146 2.40 -3.43 2.66
C GLY A 146 3.53 -3.25 3.70
N ASP A 147 4.32 -4.30 3.97
CA ASP A 147 5.46 -4.26 4.90
C ASP A 147 6.70 -3.64 4.24
N HIS A 148 6.54 -2.42 3.72
CA HIS A 148 7.52 -1.75 2.89
C HIS A 148 8.87 -1.55 3.59
N LEU A 149 8.89 -1.15 4.87
CA LEU A 149 10.14 -0.97 5.61
C LEU A 149 10.91 -2.29 5.78
N ALA A 150 10.21 -3.37 6.10
CA ALA A 150 10.82 -4.69 6.22
C ALA A 150 11.37 -5.20 4.87
N ALA A 151 10.70 -4.89 3.76
CA ALA A 151 11.19 -5.19 2.42
C ALA A 151 12.52 -4.47 2.12
N LEU A 152 12.62 -3.19 2.50
CA LEU A 152 13.83 -2.39 2.32
C LEU A 152 14.96 -2.86 3.24
N ASP A 153 14.66 -3.24 4.48
CA ASP A 153 15.65 -3.81 5.39
C ASP A 153 16.17 -5.17 4.87
N LEU A 154 15.30 -6.00 4.31
CA LEU A 154 15.70 -7.26 3.70
C LEU A 154 16.57 -7.05 2.45
N PHE A 155 16.31 -6.01 1.67
CA PHE A 155 17.19 -5.62 0.55
C PHE A 155 18.57 -5.17 1.03
N ARG A 156 18.65 -4.35 2.08
CA ARG A 156 19.94 -3.96 2.70
C ARG A 156 20.69 -5.18 3.23
N GLU A 157 19.97 -6.13 3.84
CA GLU A 157 20.55 -7.39 4.30
C GLU A 157 21.12 -8.20 3.13
N MET A 158 20.40 -8.31 2.01
CA MET A 158 20.90 -8.97 0.80
C MET A 158 22.23 -8.38 0.34
N GLN A 159 22.31 -7.05 0.26
CA GLN A 159 23.53 -6.35 -0.18
C GLN A 159 24.70 -6.53 0.79
N ARG A 160 24.43 -6.58 2.10
CA ARG A 160 25.46 -6.76 3.14
C ARG A 160 25.97 -8.19 3.22
N ASP A 161 25.05 -9.16 3.22
CA ASP A 161 25.37 -10.56 3.49
C ASP A 161 25.80 -11.31 2.21
N ARG A 162 25.40 -10.82 1.02
CA ARG A 162 25.70 -11.40 -0.29
C ARG A 162 26.11 -10.34 -1.32
N PRO A 163 27.27 -9.68 -1.13
CA PRO A 163 27.77 -8.68 -2.08
C PRO A 163 28.09 -9.28 -3.47
N ASP A 164 28.21 -10.60 -3.57
CA ASP A 164 28.40 -11.35 -4.82
C ASP A 164 27.11 -11.48 -5.66
N LEU A 165 25.93 -11.27 -5.05
CA LEU A 165 24.65 -11.31 -5.74
C LEU A 165 24.24 -9.91 -6.20
N ALA A 166 24.52 -9.60 -7.47
CA ALA A 166 24.07 -8.37 -8.10
C ALA A 166 22.53 -8.33 -8.19
N PRO A 167 21.88 -7.25 -7.72
CA PRO A 167 20.43 -7.04 -7.91
C PRO A 167 20.07 -7.00 -9.39
N ASP A 168 19.00 -7.69 -9.79
CA ASP A 168 18.49 -7.63 -11.15
C ASP A 168 17.32 -6.65 -11.30
N ALA A 169 16.79 -6.51 -12.52
CA ALA A 169 15.64 -5.64 -12.79
C ALA A 169 14.42 -5.96 -11.91
N TYR A 170 14.19 -7.24 -11.58
CA TYR A 170 13.10 -7.66 -10.70
C TYR A 170 13.35 -7.21 -9.26
N THR A 171 14.57 -7.41 -8.75
CA THR A 171 14.95 -6.91 -7.43
C THR A 171 14.69 -5.42 -7.33
N VAL A 172 15.15 -4.66 -8.32
CA VAL A 172 14.98 -3.21 -8.32
C VAL A 172 13.51 -2.85 -8.39
N GLN A 173 12.70 -3.49 -9.23
CA GLN A 173 11.27 -3.22 -9.32
C GLN A 173 10.55 -3.40 -7.97
N SER A 174 10.81 -4.49 -7.23
CA SER A 174 10.23 -4.71 -5.90
C SER A 174 10.72 -3.67 -4.88
N VAL A 175 11.99 -3.28 -4.95
CA VAL A 175 12.56 -2.22 -4.09
C VAL A 175 11.97 -0.85 -4.40
N LEU A 176 11.75 -0.52 -5.68
CA LEU A 176 11.09 0.72 -6.10
C LEU A 176 9.66 0.77 -5.55
N GLY A 177 8.92 -0.34 -5.65
CA GLY A 177 7.58 -0.45 -5.06
C GLY A 177 7.57 -0.26 -3.54
N ALA A 178 8.53 -0.87 -2.83
CA ALA A 178 8.68 -0.67 -1.38
C ALA A 178 9.05 0.78 -1.02
N CYS A 179 9.95 1.41 -1.78
CA CYS A 179 10.30 2.83 -1.59
C CYS A 179 9.08 3.73 -1.82
N ALA A 180 8.29 3.46 -2.87
CA ALA A 180 7.06 4.17 -3.18
C ALA A 180 6.04 4.04 -2.04
N GLY A 181 5.87 2.85 -1.49
CA GLY A 181 4.99 2.58 -0.35
C GLY A 181 5.43 3.29 0.92
N ALA A 182 6.72 3.23 1.25
CA ALA A 182 7.31 3.86 2.44
C ALA A 182 7.50 5.38 2.32
N GLY A 183 7.37 5.95 1.12
CA GLY A 183 7.73 7.35 0.86
C GLY A 183 9.23 7.62 0.93
N ALA A 184 10.06 6.60 0.69
CA ALA A 184 11.53 6.66 0.81
C ALA A 184 12.19 7.09 -0.51
N LEU A 185 12.16 8.39 -0.81
CA LEU A 185 12.72 8.98 -2.03
C LEU A 185 14.24 8.78 -2.18
N SER A 186 15.02 8.94 -1.12
CA SER A 186 16.48 8.86 -1.18
C SER A 186 16.94 7.44 -1.51
N LEU A 187 16.30 6.44 -0.93
CA LEU A 187 16.53 5.04 -1.27
C LEU A 187 16.00 4.71 -2.67
N GLY A 188 14.87 5.30 -3.07
CA GLY A 188 14.35 5.18 -4.43
C GLY A 188 15.31 5.74 -5.49
N LEU A 189 15.93 6.89 -5.22
CA LEU A 189 16.98 7.48 -6.07
C LEU A 189 18.21 6.57 -6.15
N TYR A 190 18.61 5.99 -5.02
CA TYR A 190 19.70 5.01 -4.99
C TYR A 190 19.37 3.76 -5.84
N ALA A 191 18.16 3.21 -5.71
CA ALA A 191 17.71 2.07 -6.50
C ALA A 191 17.63 2.39 -8.00
N HIS A 192 17.18 3.59 -8.37
CA HIS A 192 17.21 4.06 -9.77
C HIS A 192 18.65 4.24 -10.28
N ALA A 193 19.56 4.78 -9.49
CA ALA A 193 20.97 4.89 -9.88
C ALA A 193 21.63 3.51 -10.06
N LEU A 194 21.32 2.55 -9.18
CA LEU A 194 21.76 1.17 -9.29
C LEU A 194 21.26 0.53 -10.61
N LEU A 195 19.98 0.73 -10.94
CA LEU A 195 19.40 0.24 -12.18
C LEU A 195 20.15 0.75 -13.42
N LEU A 196 20.43 2.07 -13.47
CA LEU A 196 21.16 2.69 -14.57
C LEU A 196 22.58 2.14 -14.72
N ARG A 197 23.21 1.76 -13.61
CA ARG A 197 24.55 1.17 -13.59
C ARG A 197 24.56 -0.27 -14.10
N GLU A 198 23.64 -1.11 -13.62
CA GLU A 198 23.64 -2.55 -13.91
C GLU A 198 23.03 -2.89 -15.29
N LEU A 199 22.08 -2.09 -15.80
CA LEU A 199 21.36 -2.36 -17.06
C LEU A 199 21.90 -1.58 -18.27
N GLY A 200 23.19 -1.27 -18.33
CA GLY A 200 23.82 -0.74 -19.57
C GLY A 200 23.57 0.75 -19.87
N GLY A 201 23.12 1.53 -18.88
CA GLY A 201 22.96 2.98 -18.99
C GLY A 201 21.53 3.47 -19.30
N ALA A 202 21.38 4.78 -19.49
CA ALA A 202 20.06 5.42 -19.64
C ALA A 202 19.26 4.96 -20.86
N GLY A 203 19.93 4.48 -21.91
CA GLY A 203 19.28 4.05 -23.16
C GLY A 203 18.40 2.81 -23.00
N ASP A 204 18.92 1.76 -22.35
CA ASP A 204 18.19 0.49 -22.20
C ASP A 204 17.10 0.60 -21.13
N VAL A 205 17.37 1.30 -20.03
CA VAL A 205 16.37 1.61 -19.00
C VAL A 205 15.21 2.42 -19.59
N SER A 206 15.48 3.42 -20.43
CA SER A 206 14.40 4.24 -21.03
C SER A 206 13.44 3.46 -21.93
N ARG A 207 13.87 2.31 -22.47
CA ARG A 207 13.07 1.47 -23.37
C ARG A 207 12.20 0.46 -22.63
N ASP A 208 12.51 0.15 -21.38
CA ASP A 208 11.73 -0.78 -20.58
C ASP A 208 10.51 -0.07 -19.96
N VAL A 209 9.33 -0.28 -20.56
CA VAL A 209 8.08 0.34 -20.12
C VAL A 209 7.72 -0.06 -18.69
N LEU A 210 7.99 -1.30 -18.28
CA LEU A 210 7.61 -1.80 -16.95
C LEU A 210 8.42 -1.11 -15.86
N ILE A 211 9.73 -0.99 -16.06
CA ILE A 211 10.61 -0.29 -15.14
C ILE A 211 10.21 1.19 -15.05
N ASN A 212 10.00 1.87 -16.19
CA ASN A 212 9.63 3.29 -16.18
C ASN A 212 8.27 3.52 -15.50
N ASN A 213 7.31 2.60 -15.64
CA ASN A 213 6.06 2.65 -14.89
C ASN A 213 6.30 2.59 -13.37
N SER A 214 7.20 1.73 -12.91
CA SER A 214 7.61 1.67 -11.49
C SER A 214 8.36 2.93 -11.03
N LEU A 215 9.15 3.56 -11.89
CA LEU A 215 9.82 4.84 -11.59
C LEU A 215 8.82 6.01 -11.50
N VAL A 216 7.82 6.06 -12.39
CA VAL A 216 6.73 7.04 -12.32
C VAL A 216 5.95 6.87 -11.01
N ASP A 217 5.61 5.63 -10.64
CA ASP A 217 4.92 5.32 -9.39
C ASP A 217 5.75 5.70 -8.16
N LEU A 218 7.04 5.35 -8.15
CA LEU A 218 8.01 5.75 -7.11
C LEU A 218 7.99 7.26 -6.90
N TYR A 219 8.33 8.02 -7.95
CA TYR A 219 8.51 9.46 -7.83
C TYR A 219 7.19 10.16 -7.49
N GLY A 220 6.06 9.70 -8.02
CA GLY A 220 4.74 10.18 -7.64
C GLY A 220 4.48 9.94 -6.15
N LYS A 221 4.58 8.70 -5.68
CA LYS A 221 4.29 8.32 -4.29
C LYS A 221 5.30 8.81 -3.25
N CYS A 222 6.48 9.27 -3.68
CA CYS A 222 7.50 9.90 -2.86
C CYS A 222 7.43 11.44 -2.87
N GLY A 223 6.39 12.06 -3.46
CA GLY A 223 6.24 13.50 -3.43
C GLY A 223 7.12 14.28 -4.41
N ALA A 224 7.70 13.61 -5.43
CA ALA A 224 8.56 14.18 -6.45
C ALA A 224 7.92 14.08 -7.84
N VAL A 225 6.71 14.61 -8.00
CA VAL A 225 5.89 14.46 -9.22
C VAL A 225 6.55 15.03 -10.47
N GLU A 226 7.42 16.02 -10.33
CA GLU A 226 8.23 16.57 -11.42
C GLU A 226 9.21 15.54 -11.97
N LEU A 227 9.83 14.72 -11.11
CA LEU A 227 10.69 13.62 -11.56
C LEU A 227 9.87 12.52 -12.22
N ALA A 228 8.68 12.20 -11.68
CA ALA A 228 7.74 11.26 -12.30
C ALA A 228 7.38 11.73 -13.72
N ARG A 229 7.08 13.02 -13.88
CA ARG A 229 6.76 13.61 -15.18
C ARG A 229 7.95 13.59 -16.14
N GLN A 230 9.16 13.85 -15.66
CA GLN A 230 10.37 13.75 -16.48
C GLN A 230 10.63 12.33 -16.99
N VAL A 231 10.45 11.31 -16.14
CA VAL A 231 10.54 9.91 -16.56
C VAL A 231 9.49 9.65 -17.64
N PHE A 232 8.22 9.97 -17.35
CA PHE A 232 7.11 9.77 -18.26
C PHE A 232 7.34 10.44 -19.62
N ASP A 233 7.77 11.70 -19.66
CA ASP A 233 7.99 12.46 -20.91
C ASP A 233 9.18 11.91 -21.73
N ARG A 234 10.16 11.26 -21.09
CA ARG A 234 11.32 10.65 -21.76
C ARG A 234 11.06 9.24 -22.30
N MET A 235 9.96 8.60 -21.92
CA MET A 235 9.61 7.27 -22.43
C MET A 235 9.37 7.32 -23.96
N PRO A 236 10.07 6.50 -24.77
CA PRO A 236 9.86 6.43 -26.21
C PRO A 236 8.56 5.71 -26.58
N ALA A 237 8.13 4.76 -25.75
CA ALA A 237 6.87 4.05 -25.85
C ALA A 237 6.18 4.07 -24.48
N ARG A 238 4.85 4.21 -24.47
CA ARG A 238 4.02 4.25 -23.27
C ARG A 238 2.88 3.28 -23.44
N ASP A 239 2.62 2.50 -22.41
CA ASP A 239 1.42 1.68 -22.35
C ASP A 239 0.34 2.38 -21.52
N LEU A 240 -0.83 1.75 -21.45
CA LEU A 240 -1.95 2.27 -20.68
C LEU A 240 -1.62 2.44 -19.19
N ALA A 241 -0.72 1.61 -18.65
CA ALA A 241 -0.28 1.73 -17.27
C ALA A 241 0.59 2.97 -17.05
N SER A 242 1.46 3.33 -18.01
CA SER A 242 2.24 4.58 -17.99
C SER A 242 1.33 5.80 -17.86
N TRP A 243 0.28 5.87 -18.70
CA TRP A 243 -0.68 6.98 -18.70
C TRP A 243 -1.46 7.03 -17.40
N ASN A 244 -2.01 5.90 -16.96
CA ASN A 244 -2.79 5.83 -15.73
C ASN A 244 -1.97 6.25 -14.50
N ALA A 245 -0.72 5.79 -14.40
CA ALA A 245 0.17 6.14 -13.30
C ALA A 245 0.43 7.66 -13.24
N MET A 246 0.70 8.30 -14.38
CA MET A 246 0.99 9.74 -14.43
C MET A 246 -0.25 10.60 -14.20
N VAL A 247 -1.40 10.24 -14.80
CA VAL A 247 -2.69 10.93 -14.59
C VAL A 247 -3.08 10.89 -13.11
N LEU A 248 -2.96 9.72 -12.47
CA LEU A 248 -3.26 9.55 -11.05
C LEU A 248 -2.26 10.29 -10.16
N ALA A 249 -0.97 10.26 -10.48
CA ALA A 249 0.04 11.01 -9.72
C ALA A 249 -0.25 12.53 -9.74
N LEU A 250 -0.61 13.10 -10.89
CA LEU A 250 -0.99 14.51 -10.97
C LEU A 250 -2.26 14.81 -10.16
N ALA A 251 -3.27 13.93 -10.24
CA ALA A 251 -4.50 14.05 -9.47
C ALA A 251 -4.22 14.09 -7.96
N ASN A 252 -3.46 13.12 -7.45
CA ASN A 252 -3.10 13.00 -6.04
C ASN A 252 -2.28 14.20 -5.55
N HIS A 253 -1.55 14.88 -6.43
CA HIS A 253 -0.78 16.09 -6.09
C HIS A 253 -1.61 17.39 -6.12
N GLY A 254 -2.91 17.31 -6.43
CA GLY A 254 -3.76 18.49 -6.61
C GLY A 254 -3.53 19.23 -7.93
N ARG A 255 -2.75 18.64 -8.85
CA ARG A 255 -2.50 19.17 -10.20
C ARG A 255 -3.62 18.76 -11.15
N VAL A 256 -4.85 19.12 -10.79
CA VAL A 256 -6.09 18.64 -11.41
C VAL A 256 -6.15 18.96 -12.90
N ARG A 257 -5.78 20.19 -13.29
CA ARG A 257 -5.75 20.61 -14.71
C ARG A 257 -4.76 19.77 -15.52
N ASP A 258 -3.53 19.64 -15.02
CA ASP A 258 -2.50 18.85 -15.72
C ASP A 258 -2.90 17.38 -15.86
N SER A 259 -3.62 16.83 -14.88
CA SER A 259 -4.17 15.46 -14.91
C SER A 259 -5.20 15.30 -16.03
N LEU A 260 -6.17 16.22 -16.13
CA LEU A 260 -7.21 16.20 -17.15
C LEU A 260 -6.65 16.50 -18.56
N ASP A 261 -5.71 17.44 -18.68
CA ASP A 261 -5.03 17.75 -19.93
C ASP A 261 -4.22 16.53 -20.44
N LEU A 262 -3.61 15.79 -19.52
CA LEU A 262 -2.88 14.56 -19.88
C LEU A 262 -3.82 13.44 -20.33
N PHE A 263 -5.01 13.32 -19.71
CA PHE A 263 -6.07 12.41 -20.19
C PHE A 263 -6.60 12.81 -21.57
N ASP A 264 -6.83 14.10 -21.81
CA ASP A 264 -7.25 14.60 -23.13
C ASP A 264 -6.17 14.35 -24.20
N ARG A 265 -4.88 14.53 -23.87
CA ARG A 265 -3.77 14.17 -24.77
C ARG A 265 -3.77 12.67 -25.07
N MET A 266 -3.89 11.83 -24.03
CA MET A 266 -3.92 10.36 -24.18
C MET A 266 -5.00 9.91 -25.16
N THR A 267 -6.22 10.44 -25.01
CA THR A 267 -7.39 10.03 -25.79
C THR A 267 -7.44 10.66 -27.18
N ARG A 268 -7.21 11.98 -27.29
CA ARG A 268 -7.43 12.74 -28.54
C ARG A 268 -6.19 12.86 -29.41
N ALA A 269 -5.00 12.96 -28.82
CA ALA A 269 -3.76 13.16 -29.57
C ALA A 269 -3.04 11.83 -29.84
N GLU A 270 -3.00 10.94 -28.84
CA GLU A 270 -2.29 9.66 -28.95
C GLU A 270 -3.21 8.46 -29.23
N ASN A 271 -4.53 8.68 -29.29
CA ASN A 271 -5.54 7.66 -29.59
C ASN A 271 -5.44 6.39 -28.72
N VAL A 272 -5.03 6.55 -27.46
CA VAL A 272 -4.97 5.44 -26.50
C VAL A 272 -6.33 5.31 -25.83
N ALA A 273 -6.97 4.15 -26.02
CA ALA A 273 -8.27 3.87 -25.42
C ALA A 273 -8.18 3.81 -23.88
N PRO A 274 -9.00 4.57 -23.15
CA PRO A 274 -9.02 4.51 -21.70
C PRO A 274 -9.68 3.22 -21.21
N ASN A 275 -9.37 2.82 -19.98
CA ASN A 275 -10.04 1.71 -19.31
C ASN A 275 -10.60 2.13 -17.94
N ALA A 276 -11.16 1.17 -17.21
CA ALA A 276 -11.66 1.39 -15.85
C ALA A 276 -10.61 2.07 -14.93
N ILE A 277 -9.33 1.69 -15.02
CA ILE A 277 -8.29 2.29 -14.17
C ILE A 277 -8.06 3.77 -14.57
N THR A 278 -8.13 4.09 -15.86
CA THR A 278 -8.03 5.48 -16.34
C THR A 278 -9.14 6.36 -15.75
N PHE A 279 -10.38 5.89 -15.75
CA PHE A 279 -11.51 6.66 -15.23
C PHE A 279 -11.48 6.82 -13.70
N VAL A 280 -10.95 5.84 -12.95
CA VAL A 280 -10.66 6.05 -11.52
C VAL A 280 -9.70 7.23 -11.32
N ALA A 281 -8.65 7.35 -12.13
CA ALA A 281 -7.69 8.44 -12.02
C ALA A 281 -8.31 9.81 -12.36
N VAL A 282 -9.12 9.87 -13.42
CA VAL A 282 -9.84 11.09 -13.84
C VAL A 282 -10.89 11.52 -12.82
N LEU A 283 -11.68 10.58 -12.30
CA LEU A 283 -12.67 10.87 -11.24
C LEU A 283 -11.97 11.29 -9.94
N SER A 284 -10.82 10.70 -9.60
CA SER A 284 -10.00 11.15 -8.47
C SER A 284 -9.48 12.58 -8.66
N ALA A 285 -9.11 12.97 -9.89
CA ALA A 285 -8.75 14.36 -10.18
C ALA A 285 -9.93 15.31 -9.95
N CYS A 286 -11.13 14.93 -10.41
CA CYS A 286 -12.36 15.69 -10.18
C CYS A 286 -12.68 15.81 -8.69
N ASN A 287 -12.52 14.72 -7.94
CA ASN A 287 -12.68 14.67 -6.49
C ASN A 287 -11.71 15.62 -5.78
N HIS A 288 -10.42 15.59 -6.10
CA HIS A 288 -9.45 16.49 -5.46
C HIS A 288 -9.60 17.96 -5.86
N GLY A 289 -10.22 18.22 -7.01
CA GLY A 289 -10.52 19.57 -7.49
C GLY A 289 -11.89 20.12 -7.09
N GLY A 290 -12.76 19.31 -6.47
CA GLY A 290 -14.15 19.67 -6.21
C GLY A 290 -14.97 19.91 -7.48
N LEU A 291 -14.60 19.27 -8.59
CA LEU A 291 -15.22 19.46 -9.90
C LEU A 291 -16.41 18.51 -10.06
N VAL A 292 -17.52 18.81 -9.38
CA VAL A 292 -18.71 17.94 -9.36
C VAL A 292 -19.26 17.69 -10.77
N GLU A 293 -19.46 18.76 -11.57
CA GLU A 293 -20.02 18.63 -12.92
C GLU A 293 -19.09 17.85 -13.87
N GLU A 294 -17.78 18.07 -13.79
CA GLU A 294 -16.83 17.29 -14.58
C GLU A 294 -16.81 15.82 -14.14
N GLY A 295 -16.92 15.55 -12.84
CA GLY A 295 -17.08 14.20 -12.30
C GLY A 295 -18.29 13.49 -12.91
N ARG A 296 -19.46 14.15 -12.92
CA ARG A 296 -20.67 13.62 -13.58
C ARG A 296 -20.46 13.39 -15.07
N ARG A 297 -19.85 14.36 -15.77
CA ARG A 297 -19.58 14.28 -17.21
C ARG A 297 -18.68 13.09 -17.55
N TYR A 298 -17.57 12.92 -16.83
CA TYR A 298 -16.65 11.81 -17.07
C TYR A 298 -17.24 10.46 -16.68
N PHE A 299 -18.04 10.39 -15.61
CA PHE A 299 -18.73 9.15 -15.25
C PHE A 299 -19.77 8.75 -16.32
N ALA A 300 -20.51 9.71 -16.86
CA ALA A 300 -21.44 9.48 -17.96
C ALA A 300 -20.71 9.07 -19.26
N ALA A 301 -19.62 9.77 -19.60
CA ALA A 301 -18.80 9.46 -20.78
C ALA A 301 -18.17 8.06 -20.70
N MET A 302 -17.70 7.66 -19.51
CA MET A 302 -17.18 6.31 -19.27
C MET A 302 -18.16 5.22 -19.73
N VAL A 303 -19.44 5.38 -19.40
CA VAL A 303 -20.50 4.42 -19.74
C VAL A 303 -20.97 4.60 -21.19
N GLY A 304 -21.30 5.83 -21.58
CA GLY A 304 -21.96 6.12 -22.85
C GLY A 304 -21.02 6.18 -24.05
N GLU A 305 -19.83 6.77 -23.90
CA GLU A 305 -18.88 6.97 -25.00
C GLU A 305 -17.85 5.83 -25.07
N TYR A 306 -17.35 5.36 -23.93
CA TYR A 306 -16.28 4.35 -23.88
C TYR A 306 -16.78 2.93 -23.59
N GLY A 307 -18.06 2.75 -23.26
CA GLY A 307 -18.64 1.42 -22.99
C GLY A 307 -18.03 0.71 -21.78
N ILE A 308 -17.43 1.45 -20.84
CA ILE A 308 -16.77 0.89 -19.66
C ILE A 308 -17.83 0.74 -18.56
N ARG A 309 -18.04 -0.50 -18.12
CA ARG A 309 -18.95 -0.77 -17.00
C ARG A 309 -18.40 -0.19 -15.70
N PRO A 310 -19.19 0.58 -14.94
CA PRO A 310 -18.81 1.03 -13.61
C PRO A 310 -18.45 -0.14 -12.69
N ARG A 311 -17.55 0.13 -11.76
CA ARG A 311 -17.05 -0.81 -10.74
C ARG A 311 -17.07 -0.09 -9.41
N ILE A 312 -16.83 -0.83 -8.33
CA ILE A 312 -16.86 -0.30 -6.96
C ILE A 312 -15.98 0.95 -6.81
N GLU A 313 -14.82 1.00 -7.48
CA GLU A 313 -13.90 2.13 -7.39
C GLU A 313 -14.48 3.40 -8.04
N HIS A 314 -15.20 3.27 -9.16
CA HIS A 314 -15.83 4.41 -9.84
C HIS A 314 -16.99 4.98 -9.03
N TYR A 315 -17.83 4.10 -8.47
CA TYR A 315 -18.91 4.52 -7.56
C TYR A 315 -18.35 5.16 -6.30
N GLY A 316 -17.27 4.60 -5.73
CA GLY A 316 -16.55 5.19 -4.61
C GLY A 316 -16.09 6.62 -4.90
N CYS A 317 -15.50 6.87 -6.07
CA CYS A 317 -15.13 8.23 -6.47
C CYS A 317 -16.34 9.16 -6.60
N MET A 318 -17.43 8.73 -7.25
CA MET A 318 -18.63 9.55 -7.41
C MET A 318 -19.31 9.88 -6.09
N VAL A 319 -19.43 8.89 -5.21
CA VAL A 319 -19.97 9.09 -3.86
C VAL A 319 -19.09 10.07 -3.08
N ASP A 320 -17.75 9.94 -3.13
CA ASP A 320 -16.87 10.89 -2.43
C ASP A 320 -16.98 12.32 -2.98
N ILE A 321 -17.06 12.48 -4.32
CA ILE A 321 -17.27 13.80 -4.97
C ILE A 321 -18.56 14.46 -4.45
N LEU A 322 -19.69 13.73 -4.48
CA LEU A 322 -20.99 14.24 -4.08
C LEU A 322 -21.07 14.48 -2.57
N ALA A 323 -20.57 13.55 -1.77
CA ALA A 323 -20.55 13.61 -0.31
C ALA A 323 -19.73 14.83 0.18
N ARG A 324 -18.55 15.09 -0.40
CA ARG A 324 -17.75 16.29 -0.09
C ARG A 324 -18.42 17.58 -0.53
N ALA A 325 -19.12 17.56 -1.66
CA ALA A 325 -19.94 18.70 -2.11
C ALA A 325 -21.17 18.93 -1.23
N GLY A 326 -21.58 17.92 -0.44
CA GLY A 326 -22.74 17.94 0.45
C GLY A 326 -24.05 17.50 -0.19
N LEU A 327 -23.96 16.91 -1.37
CA LEU A 327 -25.07 16.35 -2.11
C LEU A 327 -25.32 14.92 -1.61
N ILE A 328 -25.64 14.79 -0.32
CA ILE A 328 -25.72 13.48 0.36
C ILE A 328 -26.86 12.63 -0.21
N GLU A 329 -28.01 13.24 -0.51
CA GLU A 329 -29.15 12.54 -1.13
C GLU A 329 -28.77 11.99 -2.51
N GLU A 330 -28.14 12.80 -3.36
CA GLU A 330 -27.67 12.35 -4.68
C GLU A 330 -26.60 11.26 -4.56
N ALA A 331 -25.73 11.35 -3.54
CA ALA A 331 -24.75 10.30 -3.27
C ALA A 331 -25.44 8.98 -2.87
N LEU A 332 -26.53 9.03 -2.11
CA LEU A 332 -27.36 7.86 -1.79
C LEU A 332 -28.08 7.31 -3.02
N ASP A 333 -28.55 8.17 -3.92
CA ASP A 333 -29.15 7.75 -5.20
C ASP A 333 -28.14 6.99 -6.07
N VAL A 334 -26.88 7.47 -6.12
CA VAL A 334 -25.79 6.76 -6.79
C VAL A 334 -25.59 5.37 -6.17
N VAL A 335 -25.61 5.26 -4.83
CA VAL A 335 -25.46 3.98 -4.14
C VAL A 335 -26.64 3.04 -4.42
N ALA A 336 -27.87 3.56 -4.44
CA ALA A 336 -29.06 2.79 -4.76
C ALA A 336 -29.06 2.26 -6.21
N GLY A 337 -28.42 2.99 -7.13
CA GLY A 337 -28.24 2.60 -8.53
C GLY A 337 -27.03 1.72 -8.82
N MET A 338 -26.31 1.23 -7.80
CA MET A 338 -25.10 0.41 -8.01
C MET A 338 -25.43 -1.01 -8.49
N ASP A 339 -24.70 -1.44 -9.51
CA ASP A 339 -24.69 -2.81 -10.04
C ASP A 339 -23.91 -3.83 -9.17
N CYS A 340 -23.29 -3.35 -8.08
CA CYS A 340 -22.46 -4.14 -7.20
C CYS A 340 -22.75 -3.81 -5.74
N ARG A 341 -22.38 -4.71 -4.82
CA ARG A 341 -22.54 -4.48 -3.38
C ARG A 341 -21.62 -3.32 -2.96
N PRO A 342 -22.14 -2.28 -2.27
CA PRO A 342 -21.31 -1.22 -1.71
C PRO A 342 -20.34 -1.77 -0.67
N ASP A 343 -19.11 -1.25 -0.66
CA ASP A 343 -18.07 -1.61 0.29
C ASP A 343 -18.09 -0.69 1.54
N SER A 344 -17.23 -0.99 2.52
CA SER A 344 -17.15 -0.16 3.73
C SER A 344 -16.65 1.26 3.43
N ILE A 345 -15.88 1.46 2.34
CA ILE A 345 -15.27 2.74 1.99
C ILE A 345 -16.37 3.73 1.56
N ILE A 346 -17.33 3.28 0.75
CA ILE A 346 -18.48 4.08 0.32
C ILE A 346 -19.30 4.55 1.54
N TRP A 347 -19.69 3.62 2.41
CA TRP A 347 -20.47 3.95 3.60
C TRP A 347 -19.71 4.84 4.58
N ARG A 348 -18.41 4.62 4.77
CA ARG A 348 -17.56 5.51 5.59
C ARG A 348 -17.45 6.91 5.00
N SER A 349 -17.41 7.04 3.68
CA SER A 349 -17.35 8.36 3.01
C SER A 349 -18.65 9.13 3.22
N LEU A 350 -19.80 8.46 3.09
CA LEU A 350 -21.11 9.03 3.42
C LEU A 350 -21.24 9.40 4.90
N LEU A 351 -20.78 8.53 5.81
CA LEU A 351 -20.78 8.79 7.25
C LEU A 351 -19.91 10.00 7.62
N ASP A 352 -18.72 10.12 7.04
CA ASP A 352 -17.84 11.29 7.24
C ASP A 352 -18.50 12.59 6.74
N ALA A 353 -19.18 12.54 5.59
CA ALA A 353 -19.93 13.69 5.08
C ALA A 353 -21.13 14.06 5.95
N CYS A 354 -21.91 13.08 6.41
CA CYS A 354 -23.03 13.29 7.34
C CYS A 354 -22.54 13.96 8.65
N CYS A 355 -21.42 13.47 9.19
CA CYS A 355 -20.80 14.01 10.39
C CYS A 355 -20.34 15.48 10.22
N LYS A 356 -19.80 15.84 9.05
CA LYS A 356 -19.28 17.19 8.79
C LYS A 356 -20.35 18.22 8.47
N ARG A 357 -21.50 17.79 7.95
CA ARG A 357 -22.56 18.68 7.47
C ARG A 357 -23.82 18.68 8.34
N ASP A 358 -23.74 18.05 9.51
CA ASP A 358 -24.84 17.92 10.47
C ASP A 358 -26.12 17.37 9.82
N ALA A 359 -25.96 16.32 9.01
CA ALA A 359 -27.06 15.72 8.24
C ALA A 359 -28.07 14.92 9.10
N GLY A 360 -28.02 15.08 10.42
CA GLY A 360 -28.85 14.37 11.39
C GLY A 360 -28.18 13.12 11.97
N LEU A 361 -28.49 12.86 13.24
CA LEU A 361 -27.96 11.72 14.00
C LEU A 361 -28.46 10.39 13.43
N GLU A 362 -29.74 10.31 13.07
CA GLU A 362 -30.39 9.09 12.57
C GLU A 362 -29.76 8.59 11.26
N LEU A 363 -29.51 9.50 10.32
CA LEU A 363 -28.86 9.17 9.06
C LEU A 363 -27.42 8.67 9.29
N SER A 364 -26.70 9.31 10.21
CA SER A 364 -25.34 8.90 10.56
C SER A 364 -25.30 7.50 11.19
N GLU A 365 -26.23 7.18 12.10
CA GLU A 365 -26.36 5.84 12.68
C GLU A 365 -26.71 4.78 11.62
N ALA A 366 -27.60 5.11 10.68
CA ALA A 366 -27.95 4.23 9.57
C ALA A 366 -26.75 3.92 8.67
N MET A 367 -25.95 4.94 8.30
CA MET A 367 -24.74 4.75 7.50
C MET A 367 -23.69 3.92 8.25
N ALA A 368 -23.53 4.15 9.55
CA ALA A 368 -22.61 3.36 10.37
C ALA A 368 -23.01 1.88 10.42
N LYS A 369 -24.32 1.58 10.58
CA LYS A 369 -24.82 0.21 10.56
C LYS A 369 -24.54 -0.49 9.22
N LEU A 370 -24.83 0.17 8.11
CA LEU A 370 -24.55 -0.36 6.77
C LEU A 370 -23.06 -0.61 6.54
N ALA A 371 -22.18 0.25 7.08
CA ALA A 371 -20.74 0.05 7.00
C ALA A 371 -20.25 -1.16 7.84
N LEU A 372 -20.86 -1.41 9.00
CA LEU A 372 -20.52 -2.55 9.87
C LEU A 372 -21.03 -3.89 9.33
N ASP A 373 -22.11 -3.89 8.56
CA ASP A 373 -22.68 -5.09 7.95
C ASP A 373 -21.87 -5.62 6.74
N VAL A 374 -20.85 -4.86 6.29
CA VAL A 374 -19.91 -5.29 5.25
C VAL A 374 -18.71 -5.98 5.92
N PRO A 375 -18.40 -7.25 5.57
CA PRO A 375 -17.19 -7.92 6.05
C PRO A 375 -15.95 -7.16 5.55
N ASP A 376 -15.28 -6.44 6.45
CA ASP A 376 -14.07 -5.66 6.16
C ASP A 376 -13.20 -5.57 7.43
N ASP A 377 -11.89 -5.56 7.27
CA ASP A 377 -10.92 -5.38 8.35
C ASP A 377 -10.92 -3.93 8.89
N ALA A 378 -11.52 -2.98 8.15
CA ALA A 378 -11.55 -1.56 8.48
C ALA A 378 -12.71 -1.11 9.41
N VAL A 379 -13.37 -2.04 10.11
CA VAL A 379 -14.50 -1.80 11.04
C VAL A 379 -14.18 -0.75 12.11
N SER A 380 -12.92 -0.68 12.56
CA SER A 380 -12.46 0.31 13.54
C SER A 380 -12.70 1.77 13.10
N GLY A 381 -12.60 2.05 11.79
CA GLY A 381 -12.84 3.39 11.24
C GLY A 381 -14.29 3.85 11.37
N VAL A 382 -15.25 2.92 11.29
CA VAL A 382 -16.68 3.21 11.43
C VAL A 382 -17.00 3.63 12.86
N TYR A 383 -16.51 2.89 13.86
CA TYR A 383 -16.70 3.23 15.27
C TYR A 383 -16.07 4.58 15.64
N VAL A 384 -14.91 4.91 15.07
CA VAL A 384 -14.28 6.22 15.29
C VAL A 384 -15.14 7.37 14.74
N LEU A 385 -15.71 7.21 13.54
CA LEU A 385 -16.62 8.20 12.96
C LEU A 385 -17.92 8.31 13.77
N LEU A 386 -18.53 7.19 14.15
CA LEU A 386 -19.75 7.18 14.96
C LEU A 386 -19.52 7.79 16.35
N SER A 387 -18.37 7.52 16.97
CA SER A 387 -17.98 8.15 18.23
C SER A 387 -17.83 9.67 18.09
N ARG A 388 -17.36 10.16 16.93
CA ARG A 388 -17.30 11.61 16.64
C ARG A 388 -18.70 12.20 16.50
N VAL A 389 -19.61 11.51 15.80
CA VAL A 389 -21.02 11.91 15.67
C VAL A 389 -21.70 12.04 17.03
N TYR A 390 -21.51 11.06 17.93
CA TYR A 390 -22.05 11.16 19.29
C TYR A 390 -21.41 12.28 20.10
N ALA A 391 -20.10 12.51 19.95
CA ALA A 391 -19.42 13.62 20.61
C ALA A 391 -19.92 14.99 20.13
N SER A 392 -20.15 15.17 18.82
CA SER A 392 -20.72 16.43 18.30
C SER A 392 -22.15 16.66 18.78
N ALA A 393 -22.93 15.59 18.94
CA ALA A 393 -24.27 15.61 19.53
C ALA A 393 -24.28 15.71 21.08
N GLN A 394 -23.13 15.88 21.74
CA GLN A 394 -22.98 15.93 23.21
C GLN A 394 -23.47 14.67 23.94
N ARG A 395 -23.56 13.53 23.24
CA ARG A 395 -24.00 12.23 23.77
C ARG A 395 -22.82 11.41 24.33
N TRP A 396 -22.23 11.90 25.43
CA TRP A 396 -21.01 11.31 26.01
C TRP A 396 -21.17 9.87 26.53
N ASN A 397 -22.38 9.49 26.95
CA ASN A 397 -22.67 8.11 27.36
C ASN A 397 -22.52 7.13 26.18
N ASP A 398 -23.01 7.51 25.00
CA ASP A 398 -22.90 6.68 23.79
C ASP A 398 -21.46 6.63 23.28
N VAL A 399 -20.70 7.73 23.38
CA VAL A 399 -19.24 7.72 23.16
C VAL A 399 -18.55 6.69 24.06
N GLY A 400 -18.92 6.64 25.34
CA GLY A 400 -18.41 5.65 26.29
C GLY A 400 -18.82 4.21 25.93
N MET A 401 -20.03 4.02 25.41
CA MET A 401 -20.51 2.70 24.95
C MET A 401 -19.75 2.21 23.72
N ILE A 402 -19.54 3.06 22.72
CA ILE A 402 -18.75 2.71 21.51
C ILE A 402 -17.32 2.32 21.89
N ARG A 403 -16.68 3.04 22.84
CA ARG A 403 -15.33 2.68 23.31
C ARG A 403 -15.29 1.30 23.99
N ARG A 404 -16.32 0.97 24.76
CA ARG A 404 -16.45 -0.36 25.38
C ARG A 404 -16.62 -1.45 24.32
N LEU A 405 -17.53 -1.26 23.36
CA LEU A 405 -17.75 -2.19 22.25
C LEU A 405 -16.47 -2.44 21.44
N MET A 406 -15.73 -1.38 21.10
CA MET A 406 -14.44 -1.52 20.42
C MET A 406 -13.44 -2.35 21.23
N SER A 407 -13.44 -2.22 22.55
CA SER A 407 -12.53 -2.95 23.44
C SER A 407 -12.94 -4.42 23.60
N GLU A 408 -14.23 -4.70 23.71
CA GLU A 408 -14.81 -6.05 23.87
C GLU A 408 -14.64 -6.90 22.60
N GLU A 409 -14.85 -6.30 21.43
CA GLU A 409 -14.65 -6.95 20.12
C GLU A 409 -13.16 -7.04 19.72
N GLY A 410 -12.24 -6.52 20.55
CA GLY A 410 -10.81 -6.55 20.28
C GLY A 410 -10.33 -5.60 19.18
N PHE A 411 -11.19 -4.69 18.71
CA PHE A 411 -10.83 -3.69 17.70
C PHE A 411 -9.90 -2.63 18.29
N LYS A 412 -8.65 -2.61 17.83
CA LYS A 412 -7.72 -1.53 18.16
C LYS A 412 -7.87 -0.40 17.14
N LYS A 413 -7.96 0.84 17.64
CA LYS A 413 -7.83 2.03 16.81
C LYS A 413 -6.44 2.01 16.17
N GLU A 414 -6.38 2.14 14.84
CA GLU A 414 -5.11 2.29 14.15
C GLU A 414 -4.40 3.55 14.66
N PRO A 415 -3.17 3.44 15.21
CA PRO A 415 -2.44 4.59 15.69
C PRO A 415 -2.01 5.47 14.50
N GLY A 416 -2.27 6.77 14.61
CA GLY A 416 -1.83 7.73 13.61
C GLY A 416 -0.33 8.02 13.76
N PHE A 417 0.47 7.65 12.77
CA PHE A 417 1.89 7.95 12.73
C PHE A 417 2.24 8.82 11.52
N SER A 418 3.33 9.56 11.65
CA SER A 418 3.95 10.30 10.56
C SER A 418 5.38 9.81 10.40
N SER A 419 5.84 9.57 9.18
CA SER A 419 7.21 9.17 8.90
C SER A 419 7.91 10.16 7.98
N ILE A 420 9.22 10.26 8.15
CA ILE A 420 10.12 11.08 7.34
C ILE A 420 11.37 10.26 7.03
N GLU A 421 11.79 10.27 5.78
CA GLU A 421 13.03 9.63 5.37
C GLU A 421 14.17 10.65 5.42
N MET A 422 15.23 10.33 6.16
CA MET A 422 16.43 11.15 6.27
C MET A 422 17.67 10.25 6.25
N ALA A 423 18.68 10.65 5.48
CA ALA A 423 19.96 9.94 5.37
C ALA A 423 19.80 8.42 5.12
N GLY A 424 18.85 8.05 4.24
CA GLY A 424 18.59 6.65 3.90
C GLY A 424 17.91 5.83 5.00
N SER A 425 17.38 6.46 6.05
CA SER A 425 16.62 5.81 7.14
C SER A 425 15.24 6.45 7.27
N VAL A 426 14.22 5.64 7.56
CA VAL A 426 12.85 6.13 7.79
C VAL A 426 12.62 6.27 9.28
N HIS A 427 12.34 7.49 9.72
CA HIS A 427 12.00 7.81 11.10
C HIS A 427 10.50 7.93 11.24
N GLN A 428 9.90 7.11 12.10
CA GLN A 428 8.47 7.12 12.39
C GLN A 428 8.21 7.81 13.72
N PHE A 429 7.14 8.61 13.77
CA PHE A 429 6.69 9.31 14.96
C PHE A 429 5.23 8.96 15.23
N VAL A 430 4.90 8.59 16.47
CA VAL A 430 3.53 8.55 16.98
C VAL A 430 3.23 9.80 17.82
N ALA A 431 1.98 9.99 18.23
CA ALA A 431 1.65 11.15 19.05
C ALA A 431 2.37 11.08 20.41
N GLY A 432 3.12 12.13 20.76
CA GLY A 432 3.90 12.20 22.00
C GLY A 432 5.11 11.26 22.06
N ASP A 433 5.62 10.83 20.90
CA ASP A 433 6.74 9.89 20.81
C ASP A 433 8.06 10.47 21.30
N THR A 434 8.78 9.70 22.12
CA THR A 434 10.11 10.02 22.65
C THR A 434 11.17 8.97 22.29
N SER A 435 10.84 8.01 21.42
CA SER A 435 11.74 6.92 21.02
C SER A 435 12.91 7.37 20.13
N ASN A 436 12.80 8.52 19.48
CA ASN A 436 13.85 9.03 18.60
C ASN A 436 15.08 9.51 19.40
N PRO A 437 16.32 9.17 18.98
CA PRO A 437 17.54 9.63 19.68
C PRO A 437 17.68 11.16 19.81
N GLN A 438 17.04 11.93 18.93
CA GLN A 438 17.02 13.39 18.97
C GLN A 438 15.79 13.96 19.69
N SER A 439 15.03 13.15 20.45
CA SER A 439 13.75 13.55 21.07
C SER A 439 13.84 14.91 21.79
N GLU A 440 14.83 15.12 22.66
CA GLU A 440 15.00 16.38 23.39
C GLU A 440 15.01 17.61 22.45
N LYS A 441 15.84 17.56 21.40
CA LYS A 441 15.94 18.62 20.39
C LYS A 441 14.65 18.80 19.58
N ILE A 442 13.95 17.71 19.28
CA ILE A 442 12.67 17.75 18.56
C ILE A 442 11.63 18.52 19.39
N TYR A 443 11.58 18.28 20.70
CA TYR A 443 10.65 18.96 21.60
C TYR A 443 11.03 20.44 21.84
N GLU A 444 12.32 20.75 21.95
CA GLU A 444 12.80 22.14 21.95
C GLU A 444 12.38 22.88 20.67
N LYS A 445 12.55 22.23 19.52
CA LYS A 445 12.13 22.80 18.23
C LYS A 445 10.62 22.97 18.14
N LEU A 446 9.86 22.01 18.68
CA LEU A 446 8.40 22.10 18.76
C LEU A 446 7.95 23.31 19.60
N ASP A 447 8.65 23.60 20.69
CA ASP A 447 8.38 24.79 21.52
C ASP A 447 8.69 26.10 20.80
N GLU A 448 9.83 26.16 20.10
CA GLU A 448 10.17 27.29 19.23
C GLU A 448 9.08 27.53 18.16
N ILE A 449 8.65 26.47 17.47
CA ILE A 449 7.59 26.54 16.45
C ILE A 449 6.30 27.05 17.08
N GLN A 450 5.91 26.54 18.25
CA GLN A 450 4.69 26.95 18.93
C GLN A 450 4.72 28.44 19.32
N GLN A 451 5.86 28.95 19.78
CA GLN A 451 6.04 30.37 20.11
C GLN A 451 5.88 31.26 18.86
N ARG A 452 6.51 30.87 17.74
CA ARG A 452 6.39 31.60 16.47
C ARG A 452 4.98 31.56 15.90
N LEU A 453 4.31 30.40 15.93
CA LEU A 453 2.92 30.26 15.52
C LEU A 453 2.00 31.17 16.32
N THR A 454 2.17 31.18 17.65
CA THR A 454 1.37 32.05 18.55
C THR A 454 1.60 33.53 18.24
N SER A 455 2.85 33.92 17.97
CA SER A 455 3.20 35.29 17.57
C SER A 455 2.60 35.67 16.20
N ALA A 456 2.39 34.70 15.32
CA ALA A 456 1.71 34.86 14.05
C ALA A 456 0.16 34.80 14.15
N GLY A 457 -0.40 34.72 15.37
CA GLY A 457 -1.84 34.74 15.61
C GLY A 457 -2.55 33.39 15.51
N TYR A 458 -1.81 32.27 15.45
CA TYR A 458 -2.40 30.93 15.42
C TYR A 458 -3.19 30.62 16.71
N LYS A 459 -4.38 30.06 16.54
CA LYS A 459 -5.22 29.50 17.60
C LYS A 459 -5.54 28.03 17.29
N PRO A 460 -5.33 27.08 18.22
CA PRO A 460 -5.63 25.68 17.98
C PRO A 460 -7.11 25.43 17.68
N ASP A 461 -7.38 24.59 16.66
CA ASP A 461 -8.74 24.15 16.37
C ASP A 461 -9.14 23.00 17.31
N LEU A 462 -9.76 23.33 18.43
CA LEU A 462 -10.10 22.38 19.49
C LEU A 462 -11.13 21.32 19.06
N SER A 463 -11.85 21.51 17.94
CA SER A 463 -12.74 20.49 17.38
C SER A 463 -11.99 19.26 16.88
N GLU A 464 -10.69 19.38 16.60
CA GLU A 464 -9.83 18.29 16.14
C GLU A 464 -9.36 17.38 17.30
N ALA A 465 -9.67 17.73 18.55
CA ALA A 465 -9.47 16.89 19.73
C ALA A 465 -10.81 16.56 20.45
N PRO A 466 -11.80 15.95 19.75
CA PRO A 466 -13.14 15.77 20.31
C PRO A 466 -13.19 14.71 21.43
N MET A 467 -12.13 13.91 21.57
CA MET A 467 -12.09 12.75 22.47
C MET A 467 -11.54 13.05 23.88
N VAL A 468 -11.11 14.29 24.14
CA VAL A 468 -10.59 14.74 25.44
C VAL A 468 -11.74 15.41 26.21
N ALA A 469 -12.12 14.82 27.34
CA ALA A 469 -13.39 15.13 28.00
C ALA A 469 -13.43 16.49 28.71
N ASP A 470 -12.33 17.03 29.25
CA ASP A 470 -12.42 18.27 30.04
C ASP A 470 -11.18 19.16 29.95
N ALA A 471 -11.44 20.45 29.73
CA ALA A 471 -10.55 21.60 29.56
C ALA A 471 -9.88 21.82 28.17
N ASP A 472 -10.13 23.00 27.60
CA ASP A 472 -9.54 23.52 26.36
C ASP A 472 -8.01 23.48 26.35
N ARG A 473 -7.40 23.66 27.53
CA ARG A 473 -5.95 23.57 27.74
C ARG A 473 -5.41 22.17 27.47
N THR A 474 -6.16 21.12 27.84
CA THR A 474 -5.79 19.71 27.66
C THR A 474 -5.94 19.29 26.19
N LYS A 475 -6.98 19.78 25.50
CA LYS A 475 -7.17 19.61 24.06
C LYS A 475 -6.04 20.23 23.25
N GLY A 476 -5.68 21.49 23.54
CA GLY A 476 -4.57 22.18 22.88
C GLY A 476 -3.21 21.48 23.10
N ALA A 477 -2.95 20.99 24.32
CA ALA A 477 -1.73 20.22 24.62
C ALA A 477 -1.65 18.90 23.83
N THR A 478 -2.79 18.23 23.62
CA THR A 478 -2.85 16.99 22.82
C THR A 478 -2.58 17.26 21.34
N LEU A 479 -3.17 18.32 20.77
CA LEU A 479 -2.92 18.73 19.38
C LEU A 479 -1.44 19.05 19.13
N ARG A 480 -0.76 19.67 20.11
CA ARG A 480 0.69 19.95 20.06
C ARG A 480 1.51 18.68 19.86
N LEU A 481 1.08 17.55 20.38
CA LEU A 481 1.81 16.29 20.35
C LEU A 481 1.47 15.41 19.15
N HIS A 482 0.72 15.91 18.16
CA HIS A 482 0.44 15.17 16.94
C HIS A 482 1.72 14.76 16.20
N SER A 483 1.73 13.56 15.60
CA SER A 483 2.91 13.01 14.94
C SER A 483 3.41 13.86 13.78
N GLU A 484 2.51 14.56 13.09
CA GLU A 484 2.85 15.50 12.01
C GLU A 484 3.77 16.61 12.53
N ARG A 485 3.51 17.13 13.74
CA ARG A 485 4.30 18.20 14.33
C ARG A 485 5.70 17.71 14.71
N LEU A 486 5.80 16.52 15.28
CA LEU A 486 7.09 15.89 15.59
C LEU A 486 7.91 15.65 14.31
N ALA A 487 7.26 15.15 13.25
CA ALA A 487 7.91 14.94 11.96
C ALA A 487 8.37 16.25 11.31
N ILE A 488 7.56 17.32 11.36
CA ILE A 488 7.95 18.66 10.87
C ILE A 488 9.12 19.22 11.69
N SER A 489 9.07 19.13 13.03
CA SER A 489 10.17 19.56 13.91
C SER A 489 11.47 18.83 13.59
N PHE A 490 11.41 17.50 13.44
CA PHE A 490 12.57 16.71 13.04
C PHE A 490 13.08 17.09 11.65
N GLY A 491 12.18 17.34 10.70
CA GLY A 491 12.51 17.81 9.36
C GLY A 491 13.26 19.15 9.40
N LEU A 492 12.74 20.14 10.13
CA LEU A 492 13.35 21.46 10.28
C LEU A 492 14.74 21.43 10.94
N LEU A 493 15.02 20.42 11.76
CA LEU A 493 16.33 20.26 12.42
C LEU A 493 17.39 19.64 11.50
N ASN A 494 16.98 18.76 10.57
CA ASN A 494 17.90 17.88 9.87
C ASN A 494 17.94 18.10 8.35
N VAL A 495 16.90 18.69 7.74
CA VAL A 495 16.82 18.89 6.29
C VAL A 495 17.80 19.98 5.86
N THR A 496 18.49 19.74 4.74
CA THR A 496 19.38 20.73 4.12
C THR A 496 18.60 22.00 3.76
N HIS A 497 19.17 23.16 4.03
CA HIS A 497 18.54 24.44 3.74
C HIS A 497 18.06 24.51 2.28
N GLY A 498 16.79 24.85 2.07
CA GLY A 498 16.14 24.94 0.75
C GLY A 498 15.62 23.61 0.18
N ALA A 499 15.87 22.47 0.82
CA ALA A 499 15.23 21.20 0.44
C ALA A 499 13.85 21.06 1.09
N PRO A 500 12.86 20.45 0.39
CA PRO A 500 11.53 20.26 0.95
C PRO A 500 11.51 19.15 2.01
N ILE A 501 10.71 19.35 3.05
CA ILE A 501 10.42 18.35 4.09
C ILE A 501 9.34 17.41 3.55
N ARG A 502 9.63 16.11 3.44
CA ARG A 502 8.68 15.11 2.94
C ARG A 502 8.20 14.20 4.06
N ILE A 503 6.89 14.18 4.28
CA ILE A 503 6.25 13.42 5.36
C ILE A 503 5.20 12.50 4.77
N LEU A 504 5.17 11.25 5.24
CA LEU A 504 4.08 10.32 4.98
C LEU A 504 3.24 10.18 6.25
N LYS A 505 1.93 10.26 6.11
CA LYS A 505 0.93 10.05 7.16
C LYS A 505 0.06 8.85 6.78
N ASN A 506 -0.09 7.88 7.68
CA ASN A 506 -0.95 6.71 7.44
C ASN A 506 -2.46 7.04 7.46
N LEU A 507 -2.84 8.08 8.20
CA LEU A 507 -4.20 8.59 8.28
C LEU A 507 -4.36 9.89 7.47
N ARG A 508 -5.60 10.38 7.32
CA ARG A 508 -5.85 11.73 6.80
C ARG A 508 -5.32 12.77 7.80
N VAL A 509 -4.65 13.80 7.31
CA VAL A 509 -4.15 14.90 8.16
C VAL A 509 -5.33 15.58 8.86
N CYS A 510 -5.21 15.99 10.12
CA CYS A 510 -6.29 16.73 10.78
C CYS A 510 -6.31 18.20 10.35
N LYS A 511 -7.45 18.89 10.52
CA LYS A 511 -7.61 20.28 10.04
C LYS A 511 -6.63 21.27 10.69
N ASP A 512 -6.33 21.04 11.97
CA ASP A 512 -5.36 21.81 12.73
C ASP A 512 -3.94 21.60 12.18
N CYS A 513 -3.51 20.34 12.00
CA CYS A 513 -2.22 19.98 11.40
C CYS A 513 -2.06 20.53 9.97
N HIS A 514 -3.11 20.53 9.17
CA HIS A 514 -3.09 21.15 7.84
C HIS A 514 -2.87 22.67 7.93
N THR A 515 -3.57 23.34 8.84
CA THR A 515 -3.47 24.80 9.04
C THR A 515 -2.08 25.21 9.54
N ILE A 516 -1.53 24.49 10.52
CA ILE A 516 -0.19 24.81 11.00
C ILE A 516 0.88 24.51 9.96
N SER A 517 0.72 23.48 9.11
CA SER A 517 1.70 23.18 8.07
C SER A 517 1.79 24.31 7.07
N LYS A 518 0.66 24.94 6.71
CA LYS A 518 0.64 26.20 5.95
C LYS A 518 1.44 27.29 6.67
N LEU A 519 1.13 27.58 7.92
CA LEU A 519 1.81 28.65 8.67
C LEU A 519 3.31 28.39 8.84
N ILE A 520 3.72 27.16 9.14
CA ILE A 520 5.13 26.78 9.27
C ILE A 520 5.86 26.97 7.93
N SER A 521 5.26 26.58 6.80
CA SER A 521 5.87 26.78 5.48
C SER A 521 6.22 28.25 5.21
N LYS A 522 5.38 29.17 5.67
CA LYS A 522 5.60 30.62 5.56
C LYS A 522 6.61 31.16 6.57
N ILE A 523 6.53 30.72 7.83
CA ILE A 523 7.38 31.24 8.93
C ILE A 523 8.83 30.80 8.76
N TYR A 524 9.06 29.60 8.23
CA TYR A 524 10.38 29.01 8.10
C TYR A 524 10.91 29.02 6.66
N ASP A 525 10.17 29.59 5.71
CA ASP A 525 10.53 29.62 4.28
C ASP A 525 10.93 28.23 3.76
N VAL A 526 10.06 27.26 3.99
CA VAL A 526 10.30 25.85 3.65
C VAL A 526 9.07 25.24 2.99
N GLU A 527 9.30 24.45 1.96
CA GLU A 527 8.25 23.62 1.37
C GLU A 527 8.06 22.35 2.19
N ILE A 528 6.82 22.07 2.61
CA ILE A 528 6.46 20.85 3.32
C ILE A 528 5.52 20.05 2.42
N ILE A 529 5.90 18.82 2.11
CA ILE A 529 5.13 17.90 1.28
C ILE A 529 4.62 16.79 2.17
N VAL A 530 3.32 16.75 2.43
CA VAL A 530 2.69 15.70 3.24
C VAL A 530 1.84 14.80 2.35
N ARG A 531 2.19 13.52 2.27
CA ARG A 531 1.35 12.47 1.71
C ARG A 531 0.46 11.93 2.81
N ASP A 532 -0.85 12.05 2.66
CA ASP A 532 -1.81 11.34 3.50
C ASP A 532 -2.39 10.12 2.76
N ARG A 533 -3.39 9.45 3.36
CA ARG A 533 -4.02 8.26 2.76
C ARG A 533 -4.69 8.52 1.41
N ILE A 534 -5.05 9.77 1.12
CA ILE A 534 -5.88 10.15 -0.03
C ILE A 534 -5.07 10.93 -1.06
N ARG A 535 -4.22 11.87 -0.63
CA ARG A 535 -3.54 12.83 -1.52
C ARG A 535 -2.25 13.36 -0.93
N PHE A 536 -1.57 14.18 -1.73
CA PHE A 536 -0.50 15.06 -1.28
C PHE A 536 -1.03 16.46 -0.99
N HIS A 537 -0.40 17.06 0.02
CA HIS A 537 -0.52 18.45 0.39
C HIS A 537 0.85 19.09 0.24
N HIS A 538 0.97 20.04 -0.68
CA HIS A 538 2.19 20.81 -0.88
C HIS A 538 2.00 22.16 -0.19
N PHE A 539 2.60 22.32 0.97
CA PHE A 539 2.55 23.54 1.77
C PHE A 539 3.71 24.44 1.40
N LYS A 540 3.40 25.62 0.88
CA LYS A 540 4.39 26.61 0.46
C LYS A 540 3.81 28.01 0.61
N ASP A 541 4.60 28.92 1.16
CA ASP A 541 4.25 30.35 1.34
C ASP A 541 2.93 30.59 2.08
N GLY A 542 2.52 29.69 2.97
CA GLY A 542 1.26 29.81 3.71
C GLY A 542 0.03 29.27 2.96
N SER A 543 0.23 28.65 1.81
CA SER A 543 -0.81 28.03 0.98
C SER A 543 -0.63 26.52 0.89
N CYS A 544 -1.67 25.80 0.46
CA CYS A 544 -1.60 24.37 0.17
C CYS A 544 -2.12 24.09 -1.25
N SER A 545 -1.51 23.13 -1.96
CA SER A 545 -1.98 22.69 -3.29
C SER A 545 -3.43 22.20 -3.32
N CYS A 546 -4.03 21.86 -2.17
CA CYS A 546 -5.44 21.49 -2.08
C CYS A 546 -6.42 22.66 -2.11
N LYS A 547 -5.95 23.91 -2.00
CA LYS A 547 -6.82 25.10 -1.91
C LYS A 547 -7.89 25.01 -0.82
N ASP A 548 -7.56 24.34 0.29
CA ASP A 548 -8.45 24.05 1.41
C ASP A 548 -9.70 23.20 1.05
N TYR A 549 -9.68 22.52 -0.11
CA TYR A 549 -10.64 21.50 -0.50
C TYR A 549 -9.98 20.11 -0.44
N TRP A 550 -10.14 19.40 0.67
CA TRP A 550 -9.48 18.10 0.89
C TRP A 550 -10.20 17.20 1.86
#